data_AF-A0A173Y639-F1
#
_entry.id   AF-A0A173Y639-F1
#
_cell.length_a   1.000
_cell.length_b   1.000
_cell.length_c   1.000
_cell.angle_alpha   90.00
_cell.angle_beta   90.00
_cell.angle_gamma   90.00
#
_symmetry.space_group_name_H-M   'P 1'
#
loop_
_entity.id
_entity.type
_entity.pdbx_description
1 polymer ?
#
loop_
_entity_poly.entity_id
_entity_poly.type
_entity_poly.pdbx_seq_one_letter_code
_entity_poly.pdbx_strand_id
1 'polypeptide(L)'
;MQAIEDAAIALWRRLYAPPAMPWATCGVHPPLVDMLRVCAGSPRLLRLPDIADFYHAWESMVRKTLDIIDVPPAKHGIGRCPNPLCGVELTAMVGAVSVACPVCGNTYRVADVRLGFLMECVRSGRAFTAGECAELLRECGFQCNANTIRSWRKRGRLQPAGENEKGRPLYRLSDVHRQVLRRDSI
;
A
#
# COMPACT_ATOMS: atom_id res chain seq x y z
N MET A 1 -2.67 19.64 -1.96
CA MET A 1 -2.11 20.94 -1.56
C MET A 1 -2.60 21.37 -0.18
N GLN A 2 -3.90 21.34 0.13
CA GLN A 2 -4.44 21.76 1.43
C GLN A 2 -3.69 21.16 2.64
N ALA A 3 -3.42 19.86 2.63
CA ALA A 3 -2.67 19.21 3.73
C ALA A 3 -1.25 19.77 3.94
N ILE A 4 -0.60 20.29 2.89
CA ILE A 4 0.72 20.95 2.98
C ILE A 4 0.60 22.30 3.67
N GLU A 5 -0.41 23.08 3.29
CA GLU A 5 -0.70 24.36 3.92
C GLU A 5 -1.10 24.18 5.38
N ASP A 6 -1.99 23.24 5.70
CA ASP A 6 -2.44 22.97 7.06
C ASP A 6 -1.27 22.58 7.99
N ALA A 7 -0.36 21.72 7.51
CA ALA A 7 0.83 21.31 8.26
C ALA A 7 1.81 22.47 8.46
N ALA A 8 2.00 23.32 7.46
CA ALA A 8 2.86 24.50 7.55
C ALA A 8 2.28 25.55 8.52
N ILE A 9 0.97 25.78 8.48
CA ILE A 9 0.26 26.70 9.39
C ILE A 9 0.37 26.19 10.83
N ALA A 10 0.18 24.89 11.07
CA ALA A 10 0.30 24.29 12.39
C ALA A 10 1.70 24.46 12.98
N LEU A 11 2.75 24.19 12.18
CA LEU A 11 4.15 24.36 12.60
C LEU A 11 4.49 25.84 12.84
N TRP A 12 4.08 26.72 11.92
CA TRP A 12 4.31 28.17 12.02
C TRP A 12 3.66 28.75 13.28
N ARG A 13 2.40 28.38 13.57
CA ARG A 13 1.71 28.78 14.80
C ARG A 13 2.46 28.31 16.05
N ARG A 14 3.00 27.08 16.07
CA ARG A 14 3.75 26.59 17.25
C ARG A 14 5.08 27.30 17.47
N LEU A 15 5.78 27.66 16.40
CA LEU A 15 7.06 28.35 16.47
C LEU A 15 6.93 29.85 16.74
N TYR A 16 5.88 30.45 16.20
CA TYR A 16 5.71 31.91 16.11
C TYR A 16 4.54 32.47 16.92
N ALA A 17 3.64 31.65 17.49
CA ALA A 17 2.55 32.15 18.34
C ALA A 17 3.16 33.05 19.44
N PRO A 18 2.88 34.37 19.40
CA PRO A 18 3.27 35.25 20.47
C PRO A 18 2.53 34.78 21.73
N PRO A 19 3.20 34.70 22.89
CA PRO A 19 2.45 34.56 24.13
C PRO A 19 1.55 35.81 24.24
N ALA A 20 0.23 35.60 24.30
CA ALA A 20 -0.81 36.59 24.67
C ALA A 20 -1.66 37.32 23.60
N MET A 21 -1.80 36.90 22.33
CA MET A 21 -2.72 37.59 21.39
C MET A 21 -3.73 36.67 20.66
N PRO A 22 -4.95 36.49 21.20
CA PRO A 22 -6.01 35.63 20.62
C PRO A 22 -6.62 36.11 19.30
N TRP A 23 -6.35 37.34 18.87
CA TRP A 23 -6.89 37.92 17.62
C TRP A 23 -5.90 37.84 16.45
N ALA A 24 -4.62 37.54 16.70
CA ALA A 24 -3.61 37.30 15.65
C ALA A 24 -3.78 35.93 14.96
N THR A 25 -4.63 35.07 15.52
CA THR A 25 -5.03 33.76 14.97
C THR A 25 -6.09 33.85 13.86
N CYS A 26 -6.63 35.04 13.59
CA CYS A 26 -7.62 35.26 12.53
C CYS A 26 -6.94 35.41 11.15
N GLY A 27 -6.70 34.29 10.48
CA GLY A 27 -6.68 34.21 9.02
C GLY A 27 -5.48 34.76 8.24
N VAL A 28 -4.54 35.48 8.87
CA VAL A 28 -3.37 36.04 8.16
C VAL A 28 -2.11 35.29 8.56
N HIS A 29 -1.85 34.17 7.87
CA HIS A 29 -0.52 33.58 7.84
C HIS A 29 0.19 34.04 6.56
N PRO A 30 1.53 34.16 6.57
CA PRO A 30 2.29 34.44 5.35
C PRO A 30 2.01 33.39 4.26
N PRO A 31 2.36 33.66 2.99
CA PRO A 31 2.39 32.64 1.95
C PRO A 31 3.17 31.40 2.42
N LEU A 32 2.81 30.22 1.90
CA LEU A 32 3.39 28.94 2.29
C LEU A 32 4.93 28.95 2.31
N VAL A 33 5.55 29.49 1.26
CA VAL A 33 7.02 29.55 1.13
C VAL A 33 7.65 30.39 2.24
N ASP A 34 7.01 31.49 2.63
CA ASP A 34 7.52 32.38 3.68
C ASP A 34 7.35 31.76 5.06
N MET A 35 6.22 31.08 5.32
CA MET A 35 6.05 30.30 6.55
C MET A 35 7.16 29.26 6.69
N LEU A 36 7.49 28.53 5.62
CA LEU A 36 8.51 27.51 5.66
C LEU A 36 9.92 28.05 5.84
N ARG A 37 10.25 29.18 5.20
CA ARG A 37 11.52 29.88 5.44
C ARG A 37 11.66 30.28 6.90
N VAL A 38 10.60 30.82 7.50
CA VAL A 38 10.58 31.20 8.91
C VAL A 38 10.74 29.97 9.82
N CYS A 39 10.04 28.87 9.52
CA CYS A 39 10.15 27.63 10.30
C CYS A 39 11.56 27.05 10.23
N ALA A 40 12.17 27.01 9.03
CA ALA A 40 13.51 26.48 8.80
C ALA A 40 14.60 27.29 9.51
N GLY A 41 14.43 28.61 9.62
CA GLY A 41 15.37 29.49 10.33
C GLY A 41 15.15 29.57 11.84
N SER A 42 14.12 28.92 12.40
CA SER A 42 13.75 29.10 13.80
C SER A 42 14.64 28.27 14.75
N PRO A 43 15.36 28.89 15.70
CA PRO A 43 16.14 28.16 16.70
C PRO A 43 15.26 27.37 17.69
N ARG A 44 13.94 27.63 17.71
CA ARG A 44 12.98 26.91 18.54
C ARG A 44 12.58 25.56 17.94
N LEU A 45 12.88 25.32 16.67
CA LEU A 45 12.51 24.08 15.97
C LEU A 45 13.08 22.85 16.68
N LEU A 46 14.34 22.91 17.10
CA LEU A 46 15.03 21.84 17.84
C LEU A 46 14.49 21.61 19.26
N ARG A 47 13.67 22.55 19.77
CA ARG A 47 13.11 22.48 21.13
C ARG A 47 11.67 21.97 21.15
N LEU A 48 11.07 21.71 19.98
CA LEU A 48 9.74 21.14 19.90
C LEU A 48 9.81 19.64 20.25
N PRO A 49 9.05 19.18 21.27
CA PRO A 49 9.10 17.79 21.71
C PRO A 49 8.58 16.81 20.64
N ASP A 50 7.71 17.26 19.74
CA ASP A 50 7.07 16.49 18.67
C ASP A 50 7.65 16.79 17.28
N ILE A 51 8.87 17.34 17.20
CA ILE A 51 9.49 17.72 15.92
C ILE A 51 9.68 16.53 14.97
N ALA A 52 9.91 15.33 15.53
CA ALA A 52 10.03 14.10 14.75
C ALA A 52 8.72 13.76 14.03
N ASP A 53 7.57 13.93 14.70
CA ASP A 53 6.25 13.64 14.11
C ASP A 53 5.95 14.59 12.95
N PHE A 54 6.25 15.89 13.12
CA PHE A 54 6.18 16.84 12.01
C PHE A 54 7.10 16.44 10.87
N TYR A 55 8.37 16.14 11.16
CA TYR A 55 9.33 15.75 10.14
C TYR A 55 8.84 14.54 9.32
N HIS A 56 8.31 13.50 9.98
CA HIS A 56 7.77 12.32 9.31
C HIS A 56 6.52 12.62 8.47
N ALA A 57 5.62 13.48 8.97
CA ALA A 57 4.47 13.94 8.19
C ALA A 57 4.91 14.66 6.91
N TRP A 58 5.89 15.56 7.02
CA TRP A 58 6.48 16.29 5.90
C TRP A 58 7.18 15.35 4.91
N GLU A 59 8.00 14.41 5.39
CA GLU A 59 8.68 13.41 4.55
C GLU A 59 7.68 12.50 3.81
N SER A 60 6.57 12.14 4.45
CA SER A 60 5.46 11.42 3.80
C SER A 60 4.82 12.23 2.66
N MET A 61 4.63 13.53 2.88
CA MET A 61 4.05 14.43 1.88
C MET A 61 4.98 14.67 0.70
N VAL A 62 6.28 14.88 0.94
CA VAL A 62 7.29 15.01 -0.13
C VAL A 62 7.29 13.77 -1.01
N ARG A 63 7.32 12.56 -0.42
CA ARG A 63 7.23 11.31 -1.19
C ARG A 63 5.98 11.25 -2.06
N LYS A 64 4.82 11.61 -1.53
CA LYS A 64 3.55 11.64 -2.29
C LYS A 64 3.59 12.67 -3.42
N THR A 65 4.22 13.82 -3.22
CA THR A 65 4.35 14.85 -4.26
C THR A 65 5.33 14.45 -5.35
N LEU A 66 6.47 13.85 -5.00
CA LEU A 66 7.42 13.32 -5.98
C LEU A 66 6.79 12.21 -6.84
N ASP A 67 6.00 11.32 -6.24
CA ASP A 67 5.22 10.30 -6.95
C ASP A 67 4.20 10.86 -7.97
N ILE A 68 3.83 12.14 -7.89
CA ILE A 68 2.96 12.82 -8.86
C ILE A 68 3.76 13.41 -10.02
N ILE A 69 4.95 13.95 -9.73
CA ILE A 69 5.81 14.63 -10.70
C ILE A 69 6.54 13.61 -11.57
N ASP A 70 7.11 12.59 -10.94
CA ASP A 70 7.72 11.47 -11.64
C ASP A 70 6.60 10.54 -12.10
N VAL A 71 6.54 10.19 -13.39
CA VAL A 71 5.62 9.13 -13.87
C VAL A 71 5.95 7.89 -13.05
N PRO A 72 5.09 7.50 -12.08
CA PRO A 72 5.48 6.48 -11.15
C PRO A 72 5.60 5.17 -11.94
N PRO A 73 6.65 4.37 -11.70
CA PRO A 73 6.75 3.06 -12.32
C PRO A 73 5.47 2.28 -12.00
N ALA A 74 4.99 1.49 -12.95
CA ALA A 74 3.72 0.77 -12.83
C ALA A 74 3.61 0.09 -11.45
N LYS A 75 2.71 0.61 -10.61
CA LYS A 75 2.37 0.03 -9.31
C LYS A 75 1.25 -0.97 -9.52
N HIS A 76 1.31 -2.10 -8.83
CA HIS A 76 0.25 -3.10 -8.87
C HIS A 76 -0.19 -3.47 -7.45
N GLY A 77 -1.43 -3.90 -7.30
CA GLY A 77 -1.97 -4.35 -6.03
C GLY A 77 -1.24 -5.60 -5.55
N ILE A 78 -0.82 -5.61 -4.29
CA ILE A 78 -0.08 -6.74 -3.68
C ILE A 78 -0.83 -7.43 -2.55
N GLY A 79 -1.92 -6.83 -2.06
CA GLY A 79 -2.73 -7.37 -0.96
C GLY A 79 -3.19 -6.28 0.00
N ARG A 80 -3.66 -6.68 1.19
CA ARG A 80 -4.10 -5.76 2.25
C ARG A 80 -3.04 -5.60 3.33
N CYS A 81 -3.04 -4.44 3.96
CA CYS A 81 -2.19 -4.14 5.10
C CYS A 81 -2.37 -5.21 6.21
N PRO A 82 -1.29 -5.88 6.65
CA PRO A 82 -1.36 -6.90 7.70
C PRO A 82 -1.82 -6.38 9.06
N ASN A 83 -1.79 -5.07 9.30
CA ASN A 83 -2.33 -4.48 10.53
C ASN A 83 -3.87 -4.69 10.60
N PRO A 84 -4.39 -5.42 11.60
CA PRO A 84 -5.82 -5.70 11.74
C PRO A 84 -6.70 -4.47 11.88
N LEU A 85 -6.14 -3.35 12.38
CA LEU A 85 -6.85 -2.09 12.54
C LEU A 85 -6.83 -1.22 11.27
N CYS A 86 -6.11 -1.63 10.23
CA CYS A 86 -5.94 -0.86 9.01
C CYS A 86 -6.58 -1.52 7.79
N GLY A 87 -6.11 -2.71 7.39
CA GLY A 87 -6.67 -3.48 6.28
C GLY A 87 -6.68 -2.81 4.89
N VAL A 88 -6.05 -1.63 4.72
CA VAL A 88 -6.04 -0.89 3.45
C VAL A 88 -5.34 -1.68 2.35
N GLU A 89 -5.81 -1.55 1.12
CA GLU A 89 -5.14 -2.15 -0.04
C GLU A 89 -3.78 -1.49 -0.28
N LEU A 90 -2.75 -2.31 -0.42
CA LEU A 90 -1.38 -1.91 -0.67
C LEU A 90 -1.04 -2.11 -2.13
N THR A 91 -0.37 -1.12 -2.69
CA THR A 91 0.24 -1.19 -4.02
C THR A 91 1.75 -1.07 -3.88
N ALA A 92 2.49 -1.79 -4.72
CA ALA A 92 3.94 -1.71 -4.75
C ALA A 92 4.43 -1.65 -6.20
N MET A 93 5.63 -1.09 -6.36
CA MET A 93 6.34 -1.11 -7.65
C MET A 93 6.72 -2.56 -7.99
N VAL A 94 6.77 -2.87 -9.29
CA VAL A 94 7.29 -4.16 -9.76
C VAL A 94 8.71 -4.37 -9.21
N GLY A 95 8.94 -5.48 -8.51
CA GLY A 95 10.24 -5.81 -7.91
C GLY A 95 10.53 -5.17 -6.56
N ALA A 96 9.62 -4.36 -6.00
CA ALA A 96 9.81 -3.81 -4.66
C ALA A 96 9.91 -4.91 -3.59
N VAL A 97 10.89 -4.79 -2.69
CA VAL A 97 11.11 -5.74 -1.59
C VAL A 97 10.25 -5.40 -0.38
N SER A 98 10.01 -4.11 -0.14
CA SER A 98 9.22 -3.59 0.97
C SER A 98 8.23 -2.53 0.52
N VAL A 99 7.16 -2.37 1.30
CA VAL A 99 6.12 -1.37 1.11
C VAL A 99 5.79 -0.71 2.45
N ALA A 100 5.63 0.61 2.46
CA ALA A 100 5.11 1.34 3.61
C ALA A 100 3.59 1.53 3.46
N CYS A 101 2.84 1.20 4.49
CA CYS A 101 1.40 1.44 4.51
C CYS A 101 1.11 2.95 4.57
N PRO A 102 0.34 3.52 3.62
CA PRO A 102 0.08 4.95 3.58
C PRO A 102 -0.84 5.45 4.70
N VAL A 103 -1.51 4.54 5.41
CA VAL A 103 -2.47 4.86 6.48
C VAL A 103 -1.84 4.69 7.87
N CYS A 104 -1.26 3.52 8.16
CA CYS A 104 -0.72 3.23 9.51
C CYS A 104 0.80 3.37 9.62
N GLY A 105 1.51 3.73 8.54
CA GLY A 105 2.96 3.99 8.55
C GLY A 105 3.87 2.76 8.65
N ASN A 106 3.34 1.59 9.05
CA ASN A 106 4.12 0.36 9.14
C ASN A 106 4.73 -0.05 7.80
N THR A 107 5.96 -0.57 7.85
CA THR A 107 6.66 -1.13 6.69
C THR A 107 6.59 -2.65 6.71
N TYR A 108 6.23 -3.25 5.58
CA TYR A 108 6.09 -4.69 5.41
C TYR A 108 6.95 -5.17 4.25
N ARG A 109 7.37 -6.44 4.28
CA ARG A 109 7.92 -7.07 3.08
C ARG A 109 6.78 -7.36 2.10
N VAL A 110 7.01 -7.09 0.81
CA VAL A 110 6.00 -7.34 -0.23
C VAL A 110 5.61 -8.82 -0.30
N ALA A 111 6.58 -9.72 -0.08
CA ALA A 111 6.33 -11.16 -0.03
C ALA A 111 5.34 -11.56 1.07
N ASP A 112 5.45 -10.98 2.27
CA ASP A 112 4.58 -11.31 3.41
C ASP A 112 3.14 -10.84 3.16
N VAL A 113 2.98 -9.65 2.58
CA VAL A 113 1.68 -9.09 2.20
C VAL A 113 0.99 -9.98 1.16
N ARG A 114 1.71 -10.38 0.11
CA ARG A 114 1.21 -11.27 -0.95
C ARG A 114 0.81 -12.64 -0.40
N LEU A 115 1.65 -13.21 0.46
CA LEU A 115 1.36 -14.50 1.10
C LEU A 115 0.11 -14.41 1.98
N GLY A 116 -0.03 -13.35 2.77
CA GLY A 116 -1.23 -13.10 3.58
C GLY A 116 -2.50 -13.03 2.74
N PHE A 117 -2.46 -12.29 1.63
CA PHE A 117 -3.58 -12.17 0.69
C PHE A 117 -3.91 -13.50 -0.01
N LEU A 118 -2.88 -14.26 -0.42
CA LEU A 118 -3.06 -15.60 -0.98
C LEU A 118 -3.78 -16.52 0.01
N MET A 119 -3.32 -16.56 1.26
CA MET A 119 -3.91 -17.38 2.32
C MET A 119 -5.34 -16.95 2.66
N GLU A 120 -5.65 -15.66 2.61
CA GLU A 120 -7.01 -15.15 2.76
C GLU A 120 -7.91 -15.67 1.62
N CYS A 121 -7.48 -15.54 0.36
CA CYS A 121 -8.23 -16.02 -0.80
C CYS A 121 -8.47 -17.54 -0.78
N VAL A 122 -7.47 -18.32 -0.30
CA VAL A 122 -7.61 -19.76 -0.09
C VAL A 122 -8.67 -20.06 0.96
N ARG A 123 -8.65 -19.35 2.11
CA ARG A 123 -9.63 -19.55 3.21
C ARG A 123 -11.04 -19.12 2.83
N SER A 124 -11.18 -18.01 2.12
CA SER A 124 -12.48 -17.47 1.70
C SER A 124 -13.11 -18.27 0.55
N GLY A 125 -12.37 -19.20 -0.06
CA GLY A 125 -12.83 -19.99 -1.19
C GLY A 125 -13.09 -19.18 -2.47
N ARG A 126 -12.45 -18.00 -2.61
CA ARG A 126 -12.58 -17.13 -3.78
C ARG A 126 -12.15 -17.87 -5.05
N ALA A 127 -12.86 -17.62 -6.14
CA ALA A 127 -12.61 -18.23 -7.43
C ALA A 127 -12.11 -17.19 -8.44
N PHE A 128 -11.10 -17.58 -9.21
CA PHE A 128 -10.45 -16.72 -10.20
C PHE A 128 -10.24 -17.49 -11.50
N THR A 129 -9.96 -16.78 -12.58
CA THR A 129 -9.55 -17.42 -13.83
C THR A 129 -8.21 -18.13 -13.66
N ALA A 130 -7.91 -19.07 -14.58
CA ALA A 130 -6.61 -19.75 -14.57
C ALA A 130 -5.40 -18.79 -14.69
N GLY A 131 -5.56 -17.63 -15.34
CA GLY A 131 -4.52 -16.62 -15.43
C GLY A 131 -4.23 -15.99 -14.07
N GLU A 132 -5.28 -15.48 -13.43
CA GLU A 132 -5.22 -14.84 -12.12
C GLU A 132 -4.73 -15.81 -11.04
N CYS A 133 -5.23 -17.05 -11.00
CA CYS A 133 -4.73 -18.07 -10.07
C CYS A 133 -3.21 -18.30 -10.22
N ALA A 134 -2.73 -18.40 -11.46
CA ALA A 134 -1.30 -18.62 -11.73
C ALA A 134 -0.44 -17.40 -11.39
N GLU A 135 -0.98 -16.20 -11.52
CA GLU A 135 -0.32 -14.96 -11.13
C GLU A 135 -0.18 -14.86 -9.61
N LEU A 136 -1.28 -14.99 -8.87
CA LEU A 136 -1.29 -14.96 -7.40
C LEU A 136 -0.31 -15.97 -6.79
N LEU A 137 -0.27 -17.18 -7.34
CA LEU A 137 0.64 -18.24 -6.90
C LEU A 137 2.11 -17.89 -7.21
N ARG A 138 2.41 -17.42 -8.43
CA ARG A 138 3.77 -17.08 -8.85
C ARG A 138 4.34 -15.90 -8.07
N GLU A 139 3.51 -14.91 -7.75
CA GLU A 139 3.91 -13.77 -6.93
C GLU A 139 4.32 -14.16 -5.50
N CYS A 140 3.84 -15.32 -5.01
CA CYS A 140 4.22 -15.93 -3.74
C CYS A 140 5.31 -16.99 -3.89
N GLY A 141 5.92 -17.15 -5.07
CA GLY A 141 7.03 -18.07 -5.32
C GLY A 141 6.63 -19.48 -5.78
N PHE A 142 5.34 -19.78 -5.94
CA PHE A 142 4.89 -21.08 -6.41
C PHE A 142 5.08 -21.25 -7.93
N GLN A 143 5.56 -22.42 -8.35
CA GLN A 143 5.80 -22.74 -9.76
C GLN A 143 4.51 -23.19 -10.46
N CYS A 144 3.64 -22.24 -10.81
CA CYS A 144 2.39 -22.52 -11.50
C CYS A 144 2.13 -21.52 -12.65
N ASN A 145 1.73 -22.04 -13.82
CA ASN A 145 1.32 -21.23 -14.96
C ASN A 145 -0.11 -21.59 -15.41
N ALA A 146 -0.76 -20.67 -16.14
CA ALA A 146 -2.16 -20.84 -16.55
C ALA A 146 -2.37 -22.10 -17.43
N ASN A 147 -1.38 -22.47 -18.24
CA ASN A 147 -1.44 -23.68 -19.07
C ASN A 147 -1.46 -24.96 -18.23
N THR A 148 -0.74 -24.98 -17.11
CA THR A 148 -0.74 -26.09 -16.14
C THR A 148 -2.14 -26.28 -15.56
N ILE A 149 -2.79 -25.18 -15.14
CA ILE A 149 -4.15 -25.20 -14.60
C ILE A 149 -5.16 -25.70 -15.65
N ARG A 150 -5.08 -25.19 -16.89
CA ARG A 150 -5.92 -25.67 -18.01
C ARG A 150 -5.70 -27.16 -18.30
N SER A 151 -4.45 -27.62 -18.22
CA SER A 151 -4.09 -29.03 -18.38
C SER A 151 -4.65 -29.91 -17.27
N TRP A 152 -4.68 -29.43 -16.01
CA TRP A 152 -5.34 -30.13 -14.91
C TRP A 152 -6.84 -30.26 -15.13
N ARG A 153 -7.50 -29.20 -15.62
CA ARG A 153 -8.92 -29.25 -16.02
C ARG A 153 -9.15 -30.30 -17.11
N LYS A 154 -8.38 -30.28 -18.19
CA LYS A 154 -8.50 -31.25 -19.30
C LYS A 154 -8.32 -32.70 -18.82
N ARG A 155 -7.49 -32.92 -17.81
CA ARG A 155 -7.22 -34.24 -17.20
C ARG A 155 -8.19 -34.59 -16.06
N GLY A 156 -9.24 -33.80 -15.82
CA GLY A 156 -10.22 -34.04 -14.75
C GLY A 156 -9.70 -33.87 -13.33
N ARG A 157 -8.51 -33.29 -13.15
CA ARG A 157 -7.89 -33.09 -11.81
C ARG A 157 -8.37 -31.82 -11.09
N LEU A 158 -9.00 -30.92 -11.84
CA LEU A 158 -9.50 -29.65 -11.34
C LEU A 158 -10.84 -29.35 -11.99
N GLN A 159 -11.84 -28.99 -11.19
CA GLN A 159 -13.15 -28.60 -11.69
C GLN A 159 -13.37 -27.09 -11.52
N PRO A 160 -13.98 -26.42 -12.51
CA PRO A 160 -14.36 -25.03 -12.36
C PRO A 160 -15.50 -24.90 -11.33
N ALA A 161 -15.46 -23.85 -10.53
CA ALA A 161 -16.50 -23.49 -9.57
C ALA A 161 -17.60 -22.61 -10.19
N GLY A 162 -17.40 -22.15 -11.41
CA GLY A 162 -18.32 -21.31 -12.16
C GLY A 162 -17.65 -20.70 -13.38
N GLU A 163 -18.29 -19.70 -13.96
CA GLU A 163 -17.75 -18.91 -15.07
C GLU A 163 -17.91 -17.41 -14.76
N ASN A 164 -17.05 -16.57 -15.31
CA ASN A 164 -17.21 -15.12 -15.23
C ASN A 164 -18.17 -14.61 -16.32
N GLU A 165 -18.45 -13.30 -16.32
CA GLU A 165 -19.31 -12.64 -17.31
C GLU A 165 -18.89 -12.86 -18.78
N LYS A 166 -17.62 -13.20 -19.01
CA LYS A 166 -17.04 -13.49 -20.33
C LYS A 166 -17.03 -14.98 -20.67
N GLY A 167 -17.75 -15.83 -19.92
CA GLY A 167 -17.79 -17.29 -20.10
C GLY A 167 -16.47 -18.00 -19.80
N ARG A 168 -15.53 -17.35 -19.07
CA ARG A 168 -14.25 -17.97 -18.72
C ARG A 168 -14.40 -18.77 -17.42
N PRO A 169 -13.88 -20.01 -17.36
CA PRO A 169 -13.98 -20.84 -16.17
C PRO A 169 -13.21 -20.23 -15.00
N LEU A 170 -13.86 -20.22 -13.84
CA LEU A 170 -13.34 -19.80 -12.55
C LEU A 170 -12.99 -21.01 -11.71
N TYR A 171 -11.85 -20.96 -11.03
CA TYR A 171 -11.32 -22.02 -10.19
C TYR A 171 -11.11 -21.48 -8.79
N ARG A 172 -11.54 -22.23 -7.77
CA ARG A 172 -11.23 -21.87 -6.38
C ARG A 172 -9.72 -21.92 -6.20
N LEU A 173 -9.16 -20.86 -5.60
CA LEU A 173 -7.72 -20.79 -5.40
C LEU A 173 -7.20 -21.91 -4.49
N SER A 174 -8.02 -22.35 -3.52
CA SER A 174 -7.74 -23.49 -2.65
C SER A 174 -7.51 -24.80 -3.41
N ASP A 175 -8.31 -25.09 -4.44
CA ASP A 175 -8.19 -26.31 -5.23
C ASP A 175 -6.94 -26.29 -6.12
N VAL A 176 -6.65 -25.12 -6.72
CA VAL A 176 -5.43 -24.93 -7.50
C VAL A 176 -4.19 -25.06 -6.61
N HIS A 177 -4.18 -24.41 -5.45
CA HIS A 177 -3.09 -24.47 -4.47
C HIS A 177 -2.83 -25.91 -4.01
N ARG A 178 -3.90 -26.69 -3.74
CA ARG A 178 -3.78 -28.12 -3.41
C ARG A 178 -3.10 -28.93 -4.53
N GLN A 179 -3.38 -28.63 -5.80
CA GLN A 179 -2.73 -29.32 -6.93
C GLN A 179 -1.26 -28.96 -7.08
N VAL A 180 -0.88 -27.70 -6.78
CA VAL A 180 0.53 -27.29 -6.75
C VAL A 180 1.30 -28.08 -5.69
N LEU A 181 0.79 -28.12 -4.45
CA LEU A 181 1.44 -28.83 -3.35
C LEU A 181 1.62 -30.33 -3.63
N ARG A 182 0.66 -30.96 -4.32
CA ARG A 182 0.77 -32.37 -4.75
C ARG A 182 1.88 -32.60 -5.78
N ARG A 183 2.22 -31.59 -6.58
CA ARG A 183 3.26 -31.69 -7.62
C ARG A 183 4.66 -31.54 -7.03
N ASP A 184 4.82 -30.67 -6.04
CA ASP A 184 6.10 -30.41 -5.37
C ASP A 184 6.54 -31.54 -4.41
N SER A 185 5.65 -32.51 -4.16
CA SER A 185 5.90 -33.66 -3.28
C SER A 185 6.34 -34.93 -4.05
N ILE A 186 6.67 -34.82 -5.34
CA ILE A 186 7.11 -35.89 -6.24
C ILE A 186 8.49 -35.52 -6.77
#